data_AF-A0A397SAH9-F1
#
_entry.id   AF-A0A397SAH9-F1
#
_cell.length_a   1.000
_cell.length_b   1.000
_cell.length_c   1.000
_cell.angle_alpha   90.00
_cell.angle_beta   90.00
_cell.angle_gamma   90.00
#
_symmetry.space_group_name_H-M   'P 1'
#
loop_
_entity.id
_entity.type
_entity.pdbx_description
1 polymer ?
#
loop_
_entity_poly.entity_id
_entity_poly.type
_entity_poly.pdbx_seq_one_letter_code
_entity_poly.pdbx_strand_id
1 'polypeptide(L)' 'VQDPKYAKKTARNQLHSGVRLLILKNNVALYRHLLTLTQSPNHALYIRNVVNVDKQNDGAAYRLF' A
#
# COMPACT_ATOMS: atom_id res chain seq x y z
N VAL A 1 -11.32 18.19 7.72
CA VAL A 1 -11.43 17.01 6.83
C VAL A 1 -10.03 16.70 6.30
N GLN A 2 -9.58 15.45 6.42
CA GLN A 2 -8.26 15.04 5.93
C GLN A 2 -8.31 14.89 4.41
N ASP A 3 -7.30 15.40 3.71
CA ASP A 3 -7.26 15.34 2.25
C ASP A 3 -7.07 13.88 1.78
N PRO A 4 -7.90 13.39 0.83
CA PRO A 4 -7.85 12.01 0.33
C PRO A 4 -6.46 11.55 -0.14
N LYS A 5 -5.65 12.46 -0.68
CA LYS A 5 -4.27 12.17 -1.10
C LYS A 5 -3.40 11.77 0.09
N TYR A 6 -3.57 12.47 1.22
CA TYR A 6 -2.82 12.17 2.44
C TYR A 6 -3.30 10.89 3.10
N ALA A 7 -4.60 10.56 3.01
CA ALA A 7 -5.12 9.28 3.50
C ALA A 7 -4.45 8.08 2.78
N LYS A 8 -4.32 8.12 1.45
CA LYS A 8 -3.63 7.07 0.68
C LYS A 8 -2.15 6.94 1.08
N LYS A 9 -1.46 8.07 1.28
CA LYS A 9 -0.07 8.07 1.73
C LYS A 9 0.08 7.45 3.12
N THR A 10 -0.79 7.80 4.06
CA THR A 10 -0.82 7.23 5.42
C THR A 10 -1.09 5.74 5.39
N ALA A 11 -2.09 5.29 4.63
CA ALA A 11 -2.44 3.87 4.47
C ALA A 11 -1.25 3.06 3.94
N ARG A 12 -0.55 3.57 2.91
CA ARG A 12 0.67 2.94 2.38
C ARG A 12 1.76 2.90 3.45
N ASN A 13 2.03 4.02 4.12
CA ASN A 13 3.07 4.06 5.13
C ASN A 13 2.80 3.11 6.31
N GLN A 14 1.54 2.95 6.72
CA GLN A 14 1.15 1.99 7.76
C GLN A 14 1.40 0.53 7.32
N LEU A 15 1.04 0.18 6.09
CA LEU A 15 1.32 -1.15 5.53
C LEU A 15 2.81 -1.45 5.37
N HIS A 16 3.65 -0.44 5.12
CA HIS A 16 5.09 -0.61 4.90
C HIS A 16 5.96 -0.33 6.13
N SER A 17 5.39 0.21 7.20
CA SER A 17 6.03 0.37 8.51
C SER A 17 5.82 -0.88 9.37
N GLY A 18 6.36 -0.90 10.59
CA GLY A 18 6.34 -2.07 11.48
C GLY A 18 4.95 -2.66 11.74
N VAL A 19 3.88 -1.89 11.51
CA VAL A 19 2.49 -2.31 11.69
C VAL A 19 2.07 -3.40 10.68
N ARG A 20 2.53 -3.35 9.42
CA ARG A 20 2.24 -4.32 8.33
C ARG A 20 0.75 -4.66 8.11
N LEU A 21 -0.16 -3.89 8.72
CA LEU A 21 -1.59 -4.15 8.86
C LEU A 21 -2.33 -2.81 8.82
N LEU A 22 -3.40 -2.77 8.04
CA LEU A 22 -4.34 -1.66 7.97
C LEU A 22 -5.75 -2.19 8.18
N ILE A 23 -6.46 -1.64 9.16
CA ILE A 23 -7.85 -1.98 9.46
C ILE A 23 -8.74 -0.84 8.96
N LEU A 24 -9.63 -1.15 8.02
CA LEU A 24 -10.58 -0.23 7.41
C LEU A 24 -12.00 -0.73 7.70
N LYS A 25 -12.58 -0.29 8.81
CA LYS A 25 -13.86 -0.80 9.34
C LYS A 25 -13.81 -2.33 9.45
N ASN A 26 -14.54 -3.04 8.61
CA ASN A 26 -14.66 -4.49 8.58
C ASN A 26 -13.62 -5.17 7.66
N ASN A 27 -12.75 -4.40 7.02
CA ASN A 27 -11.76 -4.91 6.08
C ASN A 27 -10.35 -4.80 6.66
N VAL A 28 -9.52 -5.77 6.30
CA VAL A 28 -8.12 -5.83 6.69
C VAL A 28 -7.24 -5.92 5.45
N ALA A 29 -6.31 -4.99 5.31
CA ALA A 29 -5.23 -5.09 4.34
C ALA A 29 -3.93 -5.44 5.07
N LEU A 30 -3.26 -6.49 4.61
CA LEU A 30 -1.96 -6.91 5.10
C LEU A 30 -0.90 -6.69 4.03
N TYR A 31 0.30 -6.31 4.45
CA TYR A 31 1.45 -6.22 3.55
C TYR A 31 1.67 -7.54 2.78
N ARG A 32 1.47 -8.70 3.45
CA ARG A 32 1.62 -10.01 2.81
C ARG A 32 0.62 -10.22 1.66
N HIS A 33 -0.61 -9.73 1.78
CA HIS A 33 -1.59 -9.83 0.69
C HIS A 33 -1.14 -9.04 -0.54
N LEU A 34 -0.59 -7.84 -0.33
CA LEU A 34 -0.03 -7.04 -1.43
C LEU A 34 1.17 -7.74 -2.08
N LEU A 35 2.05 -8.34 -1.27
CA LEU A 35 3.20 -9.09 -1.78
C LEU A 35 2.76 -10.32 -2.59
N THR A 36 1.78 -11.08 -2.10
CA THR A 36 1.22 -12.23 -2.81
C THR A 36 0.59 -11.81 -4.14
N LEU A 37 -0.11 -10.67 -4.19
CA LEU A 37 -0.66 -10.12 -5.44
C LEU A 37 0.44 -9.77 -6.44
N THR A 38 1.61 -9.28 -5.99
CA THR A 38 2.74 -9.04 -6.91
C THR A 38 3.40 -10.31 -7.45
N GLN A 39 3.05 -11.48 -6.91
CA GLN A 39 3.57 -12.78 -7.34
C GLN A 39 2.60 -13.54 -8.24
N SER A 40 1.33 -13.12 -8.33
CA SER A 40 0.34 -13.77 -9.20
C SER A 40 0.55 -13.40 -10.67
N PRO A 41 0.29 -14.31 -11.62
CA PRO A 41 0.29 -13.97 -13.04
C PRO A 41 -0.76 -12.89 -13.37
N ASN A 42 -0.46 -12.01 -14.32
CA ASN A 42 -1.35 -10.93 -14.81
C ASN A 42 -1.83 -9.90 -13.77
N HIS A 43 -1.01 -9.58 -12.77
CA HIS A 43 -1.31 -8.53 -11.81
C HIS A 43 -0.95 -7.12 -12.32
N ALA A 44 -1.69 -6.10 -11.88
CA ALA A 44 -1.45 -4.70 -12.25
C ALA A 44 -0.47 -3.95 -11.31
N LEU A 45 -0.04 -4.60 -10.21
CA LEU A 45 0.79 -3.97 -9.18
C LEU A 45 2.28 -4.04 -9.53
N TYR A 46 2.92 -2.89 -9.75
CA TYR A 46 4.38 -2.88 -9.84
C TYR A 46 5.01 -3.22 -8.49
N ILE A 47 5.94 -4.20 -8.47
CA ILE A 47 6.65 -4.61 -7.26
C ILE A 47 7.35 -3.44 -6.55
N ARG A 48 7.86 -2.45 -7.29
CA ARG A 48 8.45 -1.20 -6.73
C ARG A 48 7.46 -0.32 -5.93
N ASN A 49 6.16 -0.47 -6.16
CA ASN A 49 5.14 0.25 -5.39
C ASN A 49 4.86 -0.46 -4.05
N VAL A 50 5.07 -1.78 -3.97
CA VAL A 50 4.82 -2.66 -2.82
C VAL A 50 6.08 -2.90 -1.99
N VAL A 51 7.25 -3.07 -2.59
CA VAL A 51 8.52 -3.15 -1.87
C VAL A 51 8.97 -1.72 -1.57
N ASN A 52 9.35 -1.46 -0.31
CA ASN A 52 9.67 -0.13 0.18
C ASN A 52 11.02 0.38 -0.37
N VAL A 53 11.03 0.86 -1.62
CA VAL A 53 12.23 1.37 -2.30
C VAL A 53 12.34 2.89 -2.19
N ASP A 54 11.21 3.60 -2.04
CA ASP A 54 11.18 5.07 -1.88
C ASP A 54 9.96 5.55 -1.07
N LYS A 55 10.22 6.23 0.05
CA LYS A 55 9.22 6.80 0.98
C LYS A 55 8.69 8.17 0.54
N GLN A 56 9.32 8.82 -0.44
CA GLN A 56 8.91 10.13 -0.97
C GLN A 56 8.10 10.03 -2.27
N ASN A 57 7.95 8.83 -2.84
CA ASN A 57 7.15 8.59 -4.03
C ASN A 57 5.64 8.58 -3.71
N ASP A 58 5.04 9.77 -3.65
CA ASP A 58 3.60 9.95 -3.46
C ASP A 58 2.77 9.28 -4.57
N GLY A 59 3.32 9.21 -5.78
CA GLY A 59 2.69 8.52 -6.91
C GLY A 59 2.55 7.01 -6.70
N ALA A 60 3.38 6.39 -5.86
CA ALA A 60 3.25 4.97 -5.53
C ALA A 60 2.01 4.69 -4.67
N ALA A 61 1.65 5.60 -3.75
CA ALA A 61 0.42 5.48 -2.96
C ALA A 61 -0.83 5.58 -3.83
N TYR A 62 -0.81 6.46 -4.83
CA TYR A 62 -1.92 6.60 -5.78
C TYR A 62 -2.10 5.38 -6.70
N ARG A 63 -1.01 4.68 -7.05
CA ARG A 63 -1.09 3.46 -7.87
C ARG A 63 -1.46 2.21 -7.07
N LEU A 64 -1.31 2.24 -5.75
CA LEU A 64 -1.58 1.11 -4.87
C LEU A 64 -3.04 1.08 -4.36
N PHE A 65 -3.66 2.26 -4.22
CA PHE A 65 -5.04 2.46 -3.77
C PHE A 65 -5.82 3.33 -4.76
#